data_AF-A0A2J8A080-F1
#
_entry.id   AF-A0A2J8A080-F1
#
_cell.length_a   1.000
_cell.length_b   1.000
_cell.length_c   1.000
_cell.angle_alpha   90.00
_cell.angle_beta   90.00
_cell.angle_gamma   90.00
#
_symmetry.space_group_name_H-M   'P 1'
#
loop_
_entity.id
_entity.type
_entity.pdbx_description
1 polymer ?
#
loop_
_entity_poly.entity_id
_entity_poly.type
_entity_poly.pdbx_seq_one_letter_code
_entity_poly.pdbx_strand_id
1 'polypeptide(L)'
;MADEVPFARYNKQDEAPTLIGNWVEERNLKEMTGTTRNMGATQVLHDTFADSAEKTTRSRGNTLQATHPRVIEHVYAQTMAEAMMREARELPEEVQATLSGPAVPVTTESVYGGDFKSYDLTGLSVGARVMKDPDGRAATRDPNFLAESSMMEKQSVDRIMEASARLAGARDTALLPNPDVPITLYTEAVANKTYGGVFPGTTTLNGASPFGKASNFTKPISEYNKVVVD
;
A
#
# COMPACT_ATOMS: atom_id res chain seq x y z
N MET A 1 68.35 6.94 35.10
CA MET A 1 66.97 7.03 35.57
C MET A 1 66.97 6.49 36.98
N ALA A 2 66.58 7.28 37.97
CA ALA A 2 66.43 6.77 39.32
C ALA A 2 65.21 5.84 39.30
N ASP A 3 65.40 4.56 39.63
CA ASP A 3 64.29 3.66 39.84
C ASP A 3 63.47 4.21 41.00
N GLU A 4 62.31 4.81 40.69
CA GLU A 4 61.36 5.22 41.71
C GLU A 4 60.82 3.97 42.38
N VAL A 5 61.40 3.63 43.54
CA VAL A 5 60.94 2.52 44.36
C VAL A 5 59.56 2.89 44.91
N PRO A 6 58.52 2.07 44.69
CA PRO A 6 57.18 2.38 45.15
C PRO A 6 57.16 2.50 46.68
N PHE A 7 56.76 3.66 47.18
CA PHE A 7 56.68 3.92 48.61
C PHE A 7 55.42 3.29 49.20
N ALA A 8 55.54 2.05 49.68
CA ALA A 8 54.41 1.22 50.17
C ALA A 8 54.35 1.08 51.71
N ARG A 9 54.85 2.07 52.48
CA ARG A 9 54.92 1.97 53.95
C ARG A 9 53.56 2.14 54.65
N TYR A 10 52.60 2.79 53.99
CA TYR A 10 51.23 3.00 54.45
C TYR A 10 50.28 1.98 53.79
N ASN A 11 49.05 1.86 54.30
CA ASN A 11 48.04 0.88 53.83
C ASN A 11 48.53 -0.58 53.90
N LYS A 12 49.02 -1.00 55.08
CA LYS A 12 49.46 -2.39 55.31
C LYS A 12 48.30 -3.37 55.52
N GLN A 13 47.11 -2.83 55.83
CA GLN A 13 45.87 -3.59 55.93
C GLN A 13 45.24 -3.70 54.54
N ASP A 14 44.25 -4.58 54.37
CA ASP A 14 43.57 -4.75 53.07
C ASP A 14 42.68 -3.56 52.66
N GLU A 15 42.62 -2.54 53.50
CA GLU A 15 42.03 -1.25 53.18
C GLU A 15 43.12 -0.23 52.91
N ALA A 16 42.87 0.63 51.92
CA ALA A 16 43.71 1.77 51.58
C ALA A 16 43.04 3.09 52.00
N PRO A 17 42.88 3.37 53.32
CA PRO A 17 42.22 4.58 53.78
C PRO A 17 43.07 5.84 53.57
N THR A 18 44.40 5.70 53.45
CA THR A 18 45.31 6.84 53.25
C THR A 18 45.69 7.01 51.78
N LEU A 19 45.67 8.24 51.29
CA LEU A 19 45.97 8.61 49.89
C LEU A 19 47.48 8.79 49.64
N ILE A 20 48.32 7.97 50.28
CA ILE A 20 49.78 8.05 50.21
C ILE A 20 50.31 6.88 49.39
N GLY A 21 51.18 7.16 48.41
CA GLY A 21 51.72 6.14 47.49
C GLY A 21 50.78 5.85 46.33
N ASN A 22 50.80 4.62 45.82
CA ASN A 22 50.05 4.20 44.63
C ASN A 22 48.58 3.79 44.95
N TRP A 23 47.89 4.62 45.73
CA TRP A 23 46.57 4.30 46.27
C TRP A 23 45.47 4.17 45.20
N VAL A 24 45.63 4.86 44.05
CA VAL A 24 44.67 4.83 42.94
C VAL A 24 44.64 3.45 42.29
N GLU A 25 45.81 2.89 41.97
CA GLU A 25 45.90 1.54 41.39
C GLU A 25 45.49 0.47 42.42
N GLU A 26 45.87 0.63 43.69
CA GLU A 26 45.46 -0.30 44.77
C GLU A 26 43.94 -0.33 44.96
N ARG A 27 43.27 0.81 44.85
CA ARG A 27 41.82 0.89 44.94
C ARG A 27 41.14 0.24 43.73
N ASN A 28 41.60 0.53 42.52
CA ASN A 28 41.07 -0.08 41.31
C ASN A 28 41.27 -1.60 41.31
N LEU A 29 42.44 -2.07 41.77
CA LEU A 29 42.73 -3.50 41.92
C LEU A 29 41.83 -4.17 42.97
N LYS A 30 41.53 -3.47 44.08
CA LYS A 30 40.58 -3.93 45.08
C LYS A 30 39.15 -4.01 44.55
N GLU A 31 38.71 -3.02 43.78
CA GLU A 31 37.38 -3.01 43.18
C GLU A 31 37.22 -4.16 42.15
N MET A 32 38.26 -4.49 41.38
CA MET A 32 38.23 -5.59 40.40
C MET A 32 38.44 -6.99 41.00
N THR A 33 39.32 -7.13 42.00
CA THR A 33 39.75 -8.47 42.49
C THR A 33 39.43 -8.74 43.96
N GLY A 34 38.89 -7.75 44.67
CA GLY A 34 38.62 -7.81 46.10
C GLY A 34 39.86 -7.64 46.99
N THR A 35 41.08 -7.52 46.43
CA THR A 35 42.33 -7.45 47.21
C THR A 35 43.31 -6.40 46.67
N THR A 36 44.02 -5.70 47.58
CA THR A 36 44.83 -4.52 47.24
C THR A 36 46.27 -4.81 46.81
N ARG A 37 46.97 -5.76 47.46
CA ARG A 37 48.41 -6.03 47.22
C ARG A 37 48.72 -7.52 47.14
N ASN A 38 48.87 -8.19 48.28
CA ASN A 38 49.16 -9.62 48.37
C ASN A 38 47.99 -10.34 49.03
N MET A 39 47.43 -11.37 48.38
CA MET A 39 46.38 -12.20 49.00
C MET A 39 46.83 -12.82 50.32
N GLY A 40 48.12 -13.12 50.49
CA GLY A 40 48.65 -13.61 51.75
C GLY A 40 48.47 -12.61 52.91
N ALA A 41 48.50 -11.30 52.67
CA ALA A 41 48.27 -10.30 53.72
C ALA A 41 46.78 -10.19 54.09
N THR A 42 45.89 -10.36 53.13
CA THR A 42 44.43 -10.31 53.34
C THR A 42 43.93 -11.57 54.06
N GLN A 43 44.44 -12.75 53.70
CA GLN A 43 44.13 -14.01 54.39
C GLN A 43 44.60 -14.00 55.86
N VAL A 44 45.79 -13.49 56.14
CA VAL A 44 46.30 -13.36 57.53
C VAL A 44 45.46 -12.40 58.37
N LEU A 45 44.91 -11.35 57.76
CA LEU A 45 43.97 -10.45 58.44
C LEU A 45 42.62 -11.14 58.71
N HIS A 46 42.07 -11.89 57.75
CA HIS A 46 40.83 -12.64 57.99
C HIS A 46 40.98 -13.73 59.06
N ASP A 47 42.13 -14.41 59.12
CA ASP A 47 42.42 -15.42 60.14
C ASP A 47 42.59 -14.83 61.54
N THR A 48 42.99 -13.55 61.67
CA THR A 48 43.15 -12.90 62.99
C THR A 48 41.84 -12.43 63.62
N PHE A 49 40.77 -12.30 62.84
CA PHE A 49 39.42 -11.98 63.35
C PHE A 49 38.48 -13.19 63.47
N ALA A 50 38.89 -14.36 62.95
CA ALA A 50 38.14 -15.61 63.07
C ALA A 50 38.40 -16.24 64.44
N ASP A 51 37.70 -15.75 65.45
CA ASP A 51 37.78 -16.26 66.82
C ASP A 51 37.22 -17.70 66.92
N SER A 52 38.04 -18.60 67.45
CA SER A 52 37.63 -19.83 68.15
C SER A 52 36.78 -20.87 67.39
N ALA A 53 37.41 -21.69 66.54
CA ALA A 53 37.08 -23.13 66.41
C ALA A 53 38.11 -23.85 65.50
N GLU A 54 38.74 -24.88 66.06
CA GLU A 54 39.50 -25.97 65.39
C GLU A 54 39.98 -25.73 63.95
N LYS A 55 41.30 -25.63 63.72
CA LYS A 55 41.88 -25.91 62.40
C LYS A 55 43.40 -26.15 62.41
N THR A 56 43.77 -27.42 62.43
CA THR A 56 45.00 -27.92 61.79
C THR A 56 44.82 -27.82 60.27
N THR A 57 45.15 -26.67 59.69
CA THR A 57 45.28 -26.55 58.23
C THR A 57 46.66 -26.01 57.89
N ARG A 58 47.43 -26.83 57.17
CA ARG A 58 48.73 -26.49 56.58
C ARG A 58 48.67 -25.08 55.99
N SER A 59 49.62 -24.22 56.32
CA SER A 59 49.77 -22.89 55.73
C SER A 59 49.75 -23.01 54.20
N ARG A 60 48.61 -22.72 53.57
CA ARG A 60 48.52 -22.65 52.12
C ARG A 60 49.35 -21.45 51.71
N GLY A 61 50.44 -21.70 51.00
CA GLY A 61 51.26 -20.63 50.43
C GLY A 61 50.44 -19.74 49.49
N ASN A 62 50.94 -18.54 49.24
CA ASN A 62 50.30 -17.49 48.43
C ASN A 62 50.27 -17.80 46.91
N THR A 63 50.22 -19.08 46.50
CA THR A 63 50.35 -19.53 45.11
C THR A 63 49.01 -19.65 44.37
N LEU A 64 47.88 -19.61 45.09
CA LEU A 64 46.54 -19.67 44.52
C LEU A 64 45.97 -18.26 44.30
N GLN A 65 46.67 -17.42 43.53
CA GLN A 65 46.16 -16.10 43.13
C GLN A 65 45.59 -16.15 41.71
N ALA A 66 44.41 -15.55 41.51
CA ALA A 66 43.92 -15.23 40.18
C ALA A 66 44.78 -14.12 39.58
N THR A 67 45.78 -14.48 38.78
CA THR A 67 46.75 -13.52 38.19
C THR A 67 46.25 -12.88 36.90
N HIS A 68 45.31 -13.52 36.19
CA HIS A 68 44.79 -13.06 34.91
C HIS A 68 44.21 -11.62 34.92
N PRO A 69 43.25 -11.28 35.82
CA PRO A 69 42.69 -9.92 35.89
C PRO A 69 43.70 -8.85 36.33
N ARG A 70 44.82 -9.27 36.93
CA ARG A 70 45.83 -8.36 37.48
C ARG A 70 46.92 -7.99 36.47
N VAL A 71 47.08 -8.79 35.41
CA VAL A 71 48.25 -8.69 34.52
C VAL A 71 47.86 -8.36 33.07
N ILE A 72 46.74 -8.87 32.56
CA ILE A 72 46.46 -8.85 31.10
C ILE A 72 45.07 -8.28 30.75
N GLU A 73 44.14 -8.24 31.70
CA GLU A 73 42.73 -8.01 31.37
C GLU A 73 42.41 -6.55 31.04
N HIS A 74 42.17 -6.28 29.75
CA HIS A 74 41.64 -5.03 29.26
C HIS A 74 40.15 -5.18 28.96
N VAL A 75 39.32 -5.12 30.01
CA VAL A 75 37.86 -5.36 29.96
C VAL A 75 37.16 -4.53 28.87
N TYR A 76 37.57 -3.27 28.69
CA TYR A 76 37.01 -2.39 27.65
C TYR A 76 37.32 -2.86 26.23
N ALA A 77 38.52 -3.40 25.99
CA ALA A 77 38.91 -3.91 24.68
C ALA A 77 38.19 -5.24 24.34
N GLN A 78 37.97 -6.09 25.35
CA GLN A 78 37.26 -7.36 25.17
C GLN A 78 35.78 -7.13 24.85
N THR A 79 35.11 -6.25 25.60
CA THR A 79 33.70 -5.91 25.37
C THR A 79 33.49 -5.19 24.03
N MET A 80 34.42 -4.31 23.63
CA MET A 80 34.37 -3.63 22.33
C MET A 80 34.61 -4.59 21.16
N ALA A 81 35.55 -5.53 21.29
CA ALA A 81 35.82 -6.54 20.27
C ALA A 81 34.63 -7.51 20.10
N GLU A 82 33.97 -7.88 21.19
CA GLU A 82 32.77 -8.72 21.15
C GLU A 82 31.58 -7.98 20.52
N ALA A 83 31.39 -6.69 20.83
CA ALA A 83 30.37 -5.86 20.21
C ALA A 83 30.60 -5.72 18.70
N MET A 84 31.84 -5.44 18.26
CA MET A 84 32.19 -5.38 16.84
C MET A 84 31.97 -6.72 16.12
N MET A 85 32.31 -7.85 16.76
CA MET A 85 32.05 -9.16 16.16
C MET A 85 30.56 -9.48 16.06
N ARG A 86 29.73 -8.98 16.97
CA ARG A 86 28.27 -9.13 16.91
C ARG A 86 27.66 -8.29 15.79
N GLU A 87 28.09 -7.04 15.63
CA GLU A 87 27.63 -6.17 14.55
C GLU A 87 28.11 -6.68 13.18
N ALA A 88 29.35 -7.18 13.08
CA ALA A 88 29.89 -7.73 11.82
C ALA A 88 29.18 -9.01 11.34
N ARG A 89 28.38 -9.67 12.19
CA ARG A 89 27.51 -10.79 11.76
C ARG A 89 26.30 -10.31 10.97
N GLU A 90 25.85 -9.08 11.22
CA GLU A 90 24.77 -8.45 10.46
C GLU A 90 25.36 -7.85 9.19
N LEU A 91 25.33 -8.65 8.11
CA LEU A 91 25.74 -8.18 6.80
C LEU A 91 24.75 -7.12 6.30
N PRO A 92 25.22 -6.02 5.70
CA PRO A 92 24.35 -5.04 5.05
C PRO A 92 23.49 -5.71 3.97
N GLU A 93 22.25 -5.23 3.80
CA GLU A 93 21.29 -5.80 2.83
C GLU A 93 21.86 -5.86 1.40
N GLU A 94 22.69 -4.88 1.01
CA GLU A 94 23.38 -4.86 -0.27
C GLU A 94 24.34 -6.05 -0.44
N VAL A 95 25.10 -6.39 0.61
CA VAL A 95 26.02 -7.52 0.60
C VAL A 95 25.24 -8.84 0.62
N GLN A 96 24.15 -8.91 1.40
CA GLN A 96 23.26 -10.07 1.39
C GLN A 96 22.68 -10.31 0.00
N ALA A 97 22.21 -9.27 -0.69
CA ALA A 97 21.67 -9.35 -2.04
C ALA A 97 22.71 -9.78 -3.09
N THR A 98 23.99 -9.39 -2.94
CA THR A 98 25.07 -9.92 -3.81
C THR A 98 25.36 -11.40 -3.57
N LEU A 99 25.17 -11.88 -2.33
CA LEU A 99 25.45 -13.26 -1.95
C LEU A 99 24.30 -14.22 -2.31
N SER A 100 23.05 -13.81 -2.06
CA SER A 100 21.84 -14.60 -2.36
C SER A 100 21.32 -14.42 -3.78
N GLY A 101 21.77 -13.38 -4.48
CA GLY A 101 21.15 -12.87 -5.69
C GLY A 101 19.97 -11.95 -5.40
N PRO A 102 19.60 -11.07 -6.35
CA PRO A 102 18.46 -10.17 -6.19
C PRO A 102 17.15 -10.94 -6.19
N ALA A 103 16.18 -10.48 -5.40
CA ALA A 103 14.84 -11.05 -5.37
C ALA A 103 14.17 -10.93 -6.75
N VAL A 104 13.63 -12.05 -7.26
CA VAL A 104 12.86 -12.06 -8.50
C VAL A 104 11.44 -11.58 -8.19
N PRO A 105 10.93 -10.54 -8.87
CA PRO A 105 9.56 -10.10 -8.67
C PRO A 105 8.59 -11.19 -9.13
N VAL A 106 7.50 -11.35 -8.38
CA VAL A 106 6.43 -12.29 -8.75
C VAL A 106 5.80 -11.83 -10.06
N THR A 107 5.69 -12.73 -11.04
CA THR A 107 4.98 -12.47 -12.29
C THR A 107 3.51 -12.25 -12.02
N THR A 108 3.03 -11.01 -12.13
CA THR A 108 1.65 -10.62 -11.81
C THR A 108 0.66 -10.88 -12.95
N GLU A 109 1.14 -10.92 -14.19
CA GLU A 109 0.30 -11.00 -15.39
C GLU A 109 0.81 -12.05 -16.36
N SER A 110 -0.10 -12.64 -17.13
CA SER A 110 0.27 -13.44 -18.30
C SER A 110 0.81 -12.53 -19.41
N VAL A 111 1.56 -13.11 -20.36
CA VAL A 111 2.06 -12.39 -21.55
C VAL A 111 0.94 -11.60 -22.24
N TYR A 112 -0.26 -12.18 -22.31
CA TYR A 112 -1.43 -11.53 -22.90
C TYR A 112 -1.86 -10.26 -22.14
N GLY A 113 -1.89 -10.30 -20.79
CA GLY A 113 -2.23 -9.12 -19.98
C GLY A 113 -1.18 -8.01 -20.06
N GLY A 114 0.09 -8.40 -20.21
CA GLY A 114 1.19 -7.47 -20.38
C GLY A 114 1.15 -6.71 -21.72
N ASP A 115 0.82 -7.40 -22.80
CA ASP A 115 0.93 -6.89 -24.17
C ASP A 115 -0.37 -6.21 -24.67
N PHE A 116 -1.54 -6.72 -24.31
CA PHE A 116 -2.83 -6.20 -24.79
C PHE A 116 -3.44 -5.25 -23.77
N LYS A 117 -3.18 -3.95 -23.97
CA LYS A 117 -3.69 -2.87 -23.14
C LYS A 117 -4.59 -1.95 -23.95
N SER A 118 -5.59 -1.36 -23.30
CA SER A 118 -6.38 -0.32 -23.93
C SER A 118 -5.50 0.91 -24.14
N TYR A 119 -5.38 1.33 -25.39
CA TYR A 119 -4.68 2.56 -25.74
C TYR A 119 -5.67 3.72 -25.81
N ASP A 120 -5.20 4.90 -25.41
CA ASP A 120 -5.94 6.12 -25.68
C ASP A 120 -6.03 6.33 -27.20
N LEU A 121 -7.23 6.64 -27.68
CA LEU A 121 -7.53 6.86 -29.10
C LEU A 121 -7.47 8.34 -29.48
N THR A 122 -7.01 9.22 -28.58
CA THR A 122 -6.84 10.65 -28.88
C THR A 122 -5.87 10.86 -30.04
N GLY A 123 -6.25 11.72 -30.99
CA GLY A 123 -5.45 12.03 -32.18
C GLY A 123 -5.46 10.96 -33.28
N LEU A 124 -6.06 9.79 -33.06
CA LEU A 124 -6.18 8.77 -34.10
C LEU A 124 -7.30 9.14 -35.09
N SER A 125 -6.94 9.27 -36.37
CA SER A 125 -7.89 9.55 -37.44
C SER A 125 -8.54 8.25 -37.93
N VAL A 126 -9.85 8.11 -37.77
CA VAL A 126 -10.61 6.98 -38.31
C VAL A 126 -10.86 7.18 -39.80
N GLY A 127 -10.46 6.21 -40.62
CA GLY A 127 -10.70 6.22 -42.06
C GLY A 127 -12.19 6.11 -42.39
N ALA A 128 -12.67 6.96 -43.29
CA ALA A 128 -14.06 6.94 -43.74
C ALA A 128 -14.21 6.04 -44.99
N ARG A 129 -15.38 5.41 -45.20
CA ARG A 129 -15.61 4.50 -46.34
C ARG A 129 -15.29 5.11 -47.71
N VAL A 130 -15.67 6.37 -47.91
CA VAL A 130 -15.29 7.20 -49.06
C VAL A 130 -14.71 8.50 -48.52
N MET A 131 -13.42 8.76 -48.77
CA MET A 131 -12.72 9.93 -48.22
C MET A 131 -12.54 11.04 -49.26
N LYS A 132 -12.22 10.67 -50.50
CA LYS A 132 -11.91 11.60 -51.57
C LYS A 132 -12.52 11.14 -52.88
N ASP A 133 -12.84 12.11 -53.71
CA ASP A 133 -13.24 11.91 -55.10
C ASP A 133 -12.00 11.70 -55.99
N PRO A 134 -12.13 11.26 -57.25
CA PRO A 134 -11.01 11.11 -58.17
C PRO A 134 -10.16 12.38 -58.35
N ASP A 135 -10.78 13.56 -58.19
CA ASP A 135 -10.11 14.86 -58.24
C ASP A 135 -9.36 15.24 -56.94
N GLY A 136 -9.37 14.36 -55.93
CA GLY A 136 -8.71 14.57 -54.64
C GLY A 136 -9.45 15.49 -53.66
N ARG A 137 -10.65 15.96 -54.01
CA ARG A 137 -11.54 16.74 -53.14
C ARG A 137 -12.15 15.86 -52.05
N ALA A 138 -12.50 16.47 -50.91
CA ALA A 138 -13.16 15.75 -49.82
C ALA A 138 -14.59 15.35 -50.23
N ALA A 139 -14.93 14.07 -50.04
CA ALA A 139 -16.24 13.56 -50.38
C ALA A 139 -17.31 14.08 -49.41
N THR A 140 -18.35 14.72 -49.94
CA THR A 140 -19.54 15.12 -49.16
C THR A 140 -20.60 14.04 -49.29
N ARG A 141 -21.16 13.59 -48.16
CA ARG A 141 -22.16 12.51 -48.13
C ARG A 141 -23.54 13.07 -47.86
N ASP A 142 -24.51 12.58 -48.62
CA ASP A 142 -25.93 12.91 -48.44
C ASP A 142 -26.61 11.84 -47.57
N PRO A 143 -27.01 12.17 -46.32
CA PRO A 143 -27.65 11.22 -45.42
C PRO A 143 -29.06 10.81 -45.91
N ASN A 144 -29.81 11.70 -46.56
CA ASN A 144 -31.16 11.38 -47.05
C ASN A 144 -31.08 10.38 -48.20
N PHE A 145 -30.16 10.60 -49.13
CA PHE A 145 -29.93 9.66 -50.22
C PHE A 145 -29.55 8.26 -49.70
N LEU A 146 -28.67 8.17 -48.69
CA LEU A 146 -28.26 6.88 -48.11
C LEU A 146 -29.43 6.14 -47.46
N ALA A 147 -30.32 6.87 -46.78
CA ALA A 147 -31.52 6.31 -46.15
C ALA A 147 -32.58 5.88 -47.19
N GLU A 148 -32.88 6.73 -48.17
CA GLU A 148 -33.91 6.49 -49.19
C GLU A 148 -33.53 5.37 -50.16
N SER A 149 -32.26 5.30 -50.55
CA SER A 149 -31.72 4.21 -51.38
C SER A 149 -31.57 2.88 -50.62
N SER A 150 -31.86 2.86 -49.31
CA SER A 150 -31.67 1.70 -48.43
C SER A 150 -30.22 1.16 -48.43
N MET A 151 -29.24 2.00 -48.77
CA MET A 151 -27.82 1.64 -48.65
C MET A 151 -27.38 1.56 -47.18
N MET A 152 -28.07 2.29 -46.31
CA MET A 152 -27.90 2.22 -44.86
C MET A 152 -29.22 2.53 -44.17
N GLU A 153 -29.47 1.92 -43.01
CA GLU A 153 -30.67 2.19 -42.24
C GLU A 153 -30.69 3.64 -41.73
N LYS A 154 -31.81 4.33 -41.87
CA LYS A 154 -31.97 5.74 -41.46
C LYS A 154 -31.49 6.00 -40.03
N GLN A 155 -31.85 5.13 -39.07
CA GLN A 155 -31.44 5.27 -37.67
C GLN A 155 -29.91 5.22 -37.49
N SER A 156 -29.22 4.41 -38.31
CA SER A 156 -27.77 4.32 -38.30
C SER A 156 -27.12 5.53 -38.97
N VAL A 157 -27.69 6.00 -40.09
CA VAL A 157 -27.25 7.23 -40.78
C VAL A 157 -27.33 8.43 -39.85
N ASP A 158 -28.49 8.64 -39.21
CA ASP A 158 -28.73 9.79 -38.35
C ASP A 158 -27.77 9.81 -37.15
N ARG A 159 -27.37 8.63 -36.64
CA ARG A 159 -26.40 8.51 -35.54
C ARG A 159 -24.95 8.71 -35.97
N ILE A 160 -24.54 8.13 -37.10
CA ILE A 160 -23.15 8.21 -37.58
C ILE A 160 -22.84 9.60 -38.15
N MET A 161 -23.82 10.22 -38.80
CA MET A 161 -23.68 11.50 -39.49
C MET A 161 -24.51 12.60 -38.84
N GLU A 162 -24.54 12.65 -37.50
CA GLU A 162 -25.42 13.50 -36.68
C GLU A 162 -25.52 14.95 -37.16
N ALA A 163 -24.39 15.61 -37.44
CA ALA A 163 -24.38 17.01 -37.88
C ALA A 163 -25.08 17.21 -39.23
N SER A 164 -24.76 16.38 -40.24
CA SER A 164 -25.36 16.46 -41.56
C SER A 164 -26.82 16.00 -41.55
N ALA A 165 -27.15 14.97 -40.76
CA ALA A 165 -28.50 14.44 -40.63
C ALA A 165 -29.45 15.45 -39.97
N ARG A 166 -29.00 16.17 -38.93
CA ARG A 166 -29.78 17.26 -38.32
C ARG A 166 -30.08 18.39 -39.31
N LEU A 167 -29.10 18.79 -40.12
CA LEU A 167 -29.31 19.77 -41.18
C LEU A 167 -30.28 19.27 -42.27
N ALA A 168 -30.22 17.97 -42.57
CA ALA A 168 -31.09 17.32 -43.55
C ALA A 168 -32.53 17.06 -43.04
N GLY A 169 -32.80 17.26 -41.75
CA GLY A 169 -34.15 17.22 -41.18
C GLY A 169 -34.35 16.26 -40.00
N ALA A 170 -33.32 15.56 -39.52
CA ALA A 170 -33.40 14.78 -38.29
C ALA A 170 -33.66 15.71 -37.09
N ARG A 171 -34.57 15.30 -36.19
CA ARG A 171 -34.98 16.05 -35.00
C ARG A 171 -34.95 15.16 -33.78
N ASP A 172 -34.65 15.76 -32.64
CA ASP A 172 -34.67 15.04 -31.36
C ASP A 172 -36.10 14.61 -31.01
N THR A 173 -36.23 13.44 -30.37
CA THR A 173 -37.52 12.87 -29.99
C THR A 173 -37.95 13.38 -28.61
N ALA A 174 -39.26 13.49 -28.38
CA ALA A 174 -39.79 13.84 -27.07
C ALA A 174 -39.80 12.61 -26.15
N LEU A 175 -39.36 12.82 -24.91
CA LEU A 175 -39.29 11.77 -23.89
C LEU A 175 -40.44 11.91 -22.89
N LEU A 176 -40.90 10.78 -22.38
CA LEU A 176 -41.83 10.76 -21.24
C LEU A 176 -41.08 11.18 -19.96
N PRO A 177 -41.79 11.77 -18.96
CA PRO A 177 -41.16 12.16 -17.70
C PRO A 177 -40.55 11.01 -16.90
N ASN A 178 -41.10 9.79 -17.05
CA ASN A 178 -40.60 8.60 -16.37
C ASN A 178 -39.60 7.85 -17.26
N PRO A 179 -38.31 7.75 -16.87
CA PRO A 179 -37.30 7.03 -17.66
C PRO A 179 -37.46 5.50 -17.62
N ASP A 180 -38.22 4.95 -16.68
CA ASP A 180 -38.45 3.50 -16.58
C ASP A 180 -39.39 2.97 -17.67
N VAL A 181 -40.12 3.87 -18.34
CA VAL A 181 -41.00 3.50 -19.45
C VAL A 181 -40.14 3.25 -20.69
N PRO A 182 -40.25 2.08 -21.34
CA PRO A 182 -39.44 1.76 -22.50
C PRO A 182 -39.71 2.72 -23.66
N ILE A 183 -38.64 3.21 -24.31
CA ILE A 183 -38.75 4.12 -25.45
C ILE A 183 -38.99 3.32 -26.73
N THR A 184 -40.14 3.56 -27.35
CA THR A 184 -40.62 2.95 -28.60
C THR A 184 -41.37 3.99 -29.44
N LEU A 185 -41.65 3.66 -30.71
CA LEU A 185 -42.43 4.52 -31.61
C LEU A 185 -43.76 5.00 -30.99
N TYR A 186 -44.44 4.12 -30.26
CA TYR A 186 -45.72 4.45 -29.64
C TYR A 186 -45.56 5.37 -28.42
N THR A 187 -44.53 5.18 -27.60
CA THR A 187 -44.31 6.03 -26.41
C THR A 187 -43.84 7.42 -26.81
N GLU A 188 -43.08 7.54 -27.90
CA GLU A 188 -42.72 8.83 -28.49
C GLU A 188 -43.96 9.57 -29.01
N ALA A 189 -44.90 8.86 -29.64
CA ALA A 189 -46.16 9.48 -30.08
C ALA A 189 -47.04 9.91 -28.90
N VAL A 190 -47.00 9.19 -27.77
CA VAL A 190 -47.67 9.62 -26.54
C VAL A 190 -46.97 10.86 -25.97
N ALA A 191 -45.64 10.87 -25.90
CA ALA A 191 -44.86 12.02 -25.42
C ALA A 191 -45.12 13.29 -26.27
N ASN A 192 -45.22 13.13 -27.59
CA ASN A 192 -45.56 14.19 -28.53
C ASN A 192 -47.05 14.55 -28.59
N LYS A 193 -47.91 13.87 -27.83
CA LYS A 193 -49.38 14.03 -27.86
C LYS A 193 -50.00 13.77 -29.23
N THR A 194 -49.37 12.95 -30.07
CA THR A 194 -49.85 12.57 -31.41
C THR A 194 -50.46 11.17 -31.46
N TYR A 195 -50.34 10.38 -30.39
CA TYR A 195 -50.78 8.97 -30.35
C TYR A 195 -52.21 8.75 -30.87
N GLY A 196 -53.21 9.46 -30.35
CA GLY A 196 -54.61 9.27 -30.75
C GLY A 196 -54.95 9.71 -32.19
N GLY A 197 -54.05 10.44 -32.86
CA GLY A 197 -54.23 10.86 -34.26
C GLY A 197 -53.41 10.01 -35.25
N VAL A 198 -52.24 9.53 -34.84
CA VAL A 198 -51.32 8.77 -35.70
C VAL A 198 -51.53 7.26 -35.58
N PHE A 199 -51.88 6.79 -34.39
CA PHE A 199 -52.05 5.37 -34.09
C PHE A 199 -53.48 5.09 -33.61
N PRO A 200 -54.10 3.98 -34.05
CA PRO A 200 -55.40 3.58 -33.52
C PRO A 200 -55.26 3.16 -32.06
N GLY A 201 -55.90 3.91 -31.17
CA GLY A 201 -55.83 3.64 -29.73
C GLY A 201 -56.59 4.68 -28.92
N THR A 202 -56.64 4.46 -27.61
CA THR A 202 -57.22 5.41 -26.65
C THR A 202 -56.10 6.07 -25.88
N THR A 203 -56.16 7.39 -25.74
CA THR A 203 -55.19 8.13 -24.92
C THR A 203 -55.55 7.95 -23.45
N THR A 204 -54.56 7.64 -22.62
CA THR A 204 -54.76 7.51 -21.18
C THR A 204 -54.21 8.73 -20.44
N LEU A 205 -54.79 9.01 -19.26
CA LEU A 205 -54.30 10.07 -18.37
C LEU A 205 -52.97 9.68 -17.69
N ASN A 206 -52.69 8.38 -17.57
CA ASN A 206 -51.54 7.86 -16.84
C ASN A 206 -50.29 7.77 -17.73
N GLY A 207 -49.31 8.64 -17.47
CA GLY A 207 -48.03 8.63 -18.19
C GLY A 207 -47.10 7.45 -17.87
N ALA A 208 -47.31 6.73 -16.77
CA ALA A 208 -46.50 5.56 -16.40
C ALA A 208 -46.93 4.27 -17.13
N SER A 209 -48.20 4.18 -17.52
CA SER A 209 -48.74 3.06 -18.30
C SER A 209 -49.62 3.61 -19.43
N PRO A 210 -48.99 4.16 -20.48
CA PRO A 210 -49.70 4.96 -21.47
C PRO A 210 -50.68 4.15 -22.34
N PHE A 211 -50.48 2.83 -22.44
CA PHE A 211 -51.27 1.94 -23.29
C PHE A 211 -52.35 1.14 -22.54
N GLY A 212 -52.72 1.58 -21.35
CA GLY A 212 -53.86 1.00 -20.62
C GLY A 212 -55.16 1.13 -21.42
N LYS A 213 -55.96 0.05 -21.50
CA LYS A 213 -57.26 0.12 -22.18
C LYS A 213 -58.24 0.97 -21.35
N ALA A 214 -58.65 2.11 -21.90
CA ALA A 214 -59.74 2.92 -21.38
C ALA A 214 -60.97 2.78 -22.28
N SER A 215 -62.02 2.14 -21.78
CA SER A 215 -63.26 1.85 -22.51
C SER A 215 -64.44 2.73 -22.09
N ASN A 216 -64.21 3.87 -21.43
CA ASN A 216 -65.29 4.67 -20.82
C ASN A 216 -66.45 4.95 -21.79
N PHE A 217 -66.15 5.27 -23.05
CA PHE A 217 -67.15 5.45 -24.11
C PHE A 217 -68.01 4.21 -24.36
N THR A 218 -67.39 3.03 -24.49
CA THR A 218 -68.07 1.77 -24.87
C THR A 218 -68.62 0.95 -23.72
N LYS A 219 -68.40 1.37 -22.46
CA LYS A 219 -68.94 0.70 -21.27
C LYS A 219 -70.49 0.65 -21.30
N PRO A 220 -71.13 -0.46 -20.89
CA PRO A 220 -72.57 -0.53 -20.66
C PRO A 220 -73.05 0.54 -19.69
N ILE A 221 -74.24 1.11 -19.94
CA ILE A 221 -74.84 2.17 -19.11
C ILE A 221 -75.07 1.71 -17.66
N SER A 222 -75.29 0.42 -17.45
CA SER A 222 -75.51 -0.18 -16.14
C SER A 222 -74.23 -0.41 -15.32
N GLU A 223 -73.04 -0.18 -15.87
CA GLU A 223 -71.80 -0.36 -15.11
C GLU A 223 -71.65 0.68 -14.00
N TYR A 224 -71.24 0.21 -12.81
CA TYR A 224 -71.12 1.04 -11.60
C TYR A 224 -70.12 2.21 -11.72
N ASN A 225 -69.19 2.16 -12.68
CA ASN A 225 -68.17 3.18 -12.92
C ASN A 225 -68.26 3.81 -14.33
N LYS A 226 -69.42 3.72 -14.99
CA LYS A 226 -69.69 4.44 -16.24
C LYS A 226 -69.92 5.92 -15.91
N VAL A 227 -69.19 6.80 -16.59
CA VAL A 227 -69.41 8.25 -16.56
C VAL A 227 -70.00 8.67 -17.92
N VAL A 228 -70.97 9.59 -17.91
CA VAL A 228 -71.70 10.08 -19.12
C VAL A 228 -70.96 11.22 -19.83
N VAL A 229 -69.68 11.40 -19.51
CA VAL A 229 -68.78 12.29 -20.25
C VAL A 229 -68.01 11.40 -21.21
N ASP A 230 -68.18 11.67 -22.50
CA ASP A 230 -67.48 10.97 -23.57
C ASP A 230 -66.14 11.66 -23.92
#